data_AF-A0A7J7E8X3-F1
#
_entry.id   AF-A0A7J7E8X3-F1
#
_cell.length_a   1.000
_cell.length_b   1.000
_cell.length_c   1.000
_cell.angle_alpha   90.00
_cell.angle_beta   90.00
_cell.angle_gamma   90.00
#
_symmetry.space_group_name_H-M   'P 1'
#
loop_
_entity.id
_entity.type
_entity.pdbx_description
1 polymer ?
#
loop_
_entity_poly.entity_id
_entity_poly.type
_entity_poly.pdbx_seq_one_letter_code
_entity_poly.pdbx_strand_id
1 'polypeptide(L)'
;MLDAVCKKEEIWIVDDFIIDGNNLNNPVMLLDTFDFGPREDNWFFYPGGNIGLYCPYSSKGAPEEDSAMVFVSNEVGEHSITTRDLNVNENTIIQFEINVGCSTDSSSADPVRLEFSRDFGATWHLLLPLCYHSGSHISSLCSTEHHPSSTYYAGTMQGWRREVVHFGKLHLCG
;
A
#
# COMPACT_ATOMS: atom_id res chain seq x y z
N MET A 1 10.69 16.85 57.82
CA MET A 1 10.16 16.97 56.45
C MET A 1 11.17 16.29 55.56
N LEU A 2 10.89 15.07 55.11
CA LEU A 2 11.77 14.31 54.23
C LEU A 2 11.36 14.64 52.80
N ASP A 3 12.24 15.31 52.06
CA ASP A 3 12.04 15.56 50.63
C ASP A 3 12.19 14.23 49.89
N ALA A 4 11.07 13.61 49.55
CA ALA A 4 11.03 12.48 48.63
C ALA A 4 11.36 13.02 47.23
N VAL A 5 12.62 12.91 46.83
CA VAL A 5 13.03 13.14 45.44
C VAL A 5 12.49 11.97 44.61
N CYS A 6 11.35 12.17 43.95
CA CYS A 6 10.91 11.26 42.89
C CYS A 6 11.95 11.28 41.78
N LYS A 7 12.74 10.20 41.66
CA LYS A 7 13.59 9.98 40.49
C LYS A 7 12.69 9.90 39.27
N LYS A 8 12.99 10.73 38.26
CA LYS A 8 12.33 10.70 36.97
C LYS A 8 12.69 9.39 36.27
N GLU A 9 11.70 8.58 35.91
CA GLU A 9 11.94 7.39 35.09
C GLU A 9 12.30 7.85 33.67
N GLU A 10 13.53 7.56 33.25
CA GLU A 10 13.99 7.81 31.89
C GLU A 10 13.69 6.56 31.05
N ILE A 11 12.51 6.55 30.44
CA ILE A 11 12.03 5.44 29.62
C ILE A 11 12.28 5.78 28.14
N TRP A 12 12.91 4.86 27.42
CA TRP A 12 13.03 4.88 25.96
C TRP A 12 12.55 3.55 25.40
N ILE A 13 11.96 3.58 24.22
CA ILE A 13 11.45 2.41 23.51
C ILE A 13 11.97 2.42 22.08
N VAL A 14 12.15 1.23 21.51
CA VAL A 14 12.49 1.01 20.10
C VAL A 14 11.49 -0.02 19.59
N ASP A 15 10.97 0.22 18.40
CA ASP A 15 10.05 -0.67 17.70
C ASP A 15 10.45 -0.75 16.23
N ASP A 16 9.98 -1.77 15.51
CA ASP A 16 10.09 -1.86 14.04
C ASP A 16 11.54 -1.76 13.49
N PHE A 17 12.50 -2.38 14.18
CA PHE A 17 13.92 -2.33 13.80
C PHE A 17 14.25 -3.32 12.67
N ILE A 18 14.60 -2.79 11.49
CA ILE A 18 14.96 -3.57 10.29
C ILE A 18 16.43 -3.35 9.93
N ILE A 19 17.12 -4.43 9.56
CA ILE A 19 18.42 -4.40 8.87
C ILE A 19 18.25 -5.09 7.52
N ASP A 20 18.24 -4.30 6.45
CA ASP A 20 18.21 -4.78 5.06
C ASP A 20 19.18 -3.94 4.19
N GLY A 21 19.41 -4.33 2.94
CA GLY A 21 20.28 -3.63 1.99
C GLY A 21 21.15 -4.52 1.10
N ASN A 22 20.81 -5.80 0.93
CA ASN A 22 21.62 -6.69 0.09
C ASN A 22 21.26 -6.60 -1.40
N ASN A 23 21.79 -5.54 -2.05
CA ASN A 23 21.57 -5.23 -3.47
C ASN A 23 22.04 -6.30 -4.48
N LEU A 24 22.77 -7.34 -4.06
CA LEU A 24 23.32 -8.34 -4.99
C LEU A 24 22.29 -9.36 -5.47
N ASN A 25 21.20 -9.58 -4.73
CA ASN A 25 20.17 -10.58 -5.05
C ASN A 25 18.75 -10.04 -4.86
N ASN A 26 18.53 -8.73 -5.04
CA ASN A 26 17.19 -8.16 -4.91
C ASN A 26 16.26 -8.76 -5.98
N PRO A 27 15.25 -9.59 -5.61
CA PRO A 27 14.34 -10.17 -6.58
C PRO A 27 13.51 -9.05 -7.24
N VAL A 28 13.55 -8.99 -8.58
CA VAL A 28 12.80 -8.03 -9.41
C VAL A 28 11.28 -8.20 -9.29
N MET A 29 10.83 -9.32 -8.72
CA MET A 29 9.43 -9.67 -8.56
C MET A 29 9.08 -9.85 -7.09
N LEU A 30 7.97 -9.25 -6.70
CA LEU A 30 7.25 -9.53 -5.46
C LEU A 30 5.92 -10.19 -5.86
N LEU A 31 5.64 -11.36 -5.29
CA LEU A 31 4.38 -12.07 -5.47
C LEU A 31 3.92 -12.56 -4.10
N ASP A 32 2.67 -12.24 -3.77
CA ASP A 32 1.99 -12.74 -2.59
C ASP A 32 0.51 -12.96 -2.93
N THR A 33 0.00 -14.15 -2.61
CA THR A 33 -1.43 -14.48 -2.74
C THR A 33 -2.13 -14.40 -1.40
N PHE A 34 -1.40 -14.30 -0.28
CA PHE A 34 -1.92 -14.31 1.09
C PHE A 34 -2.65 -15.60 1.53
N ASP A 35 -2.70 -16.64 0.70
CA ASP A 35 -3.34 -17.94 1.02
C ASP A 35 -2.71 -18.63 2.24
N PHE A 36 -1.40 -18.43 2.44
CA PHE A 36 -0.63 -18.99 3.55
C PHE A 36 -0.16 -17.91 4.53
N GLY A 37 -0.78 -16.73 4.48
CA GLY A 37 -0.32 -15.53 5.17
C GLY A 37 0.70 -14.72 4.37
N PRO A 38 1.17 -13.57 4.90
CA PRO A 38 2.09 -12.71 4.18
C PRO A 38 3.47 -13.36 4.18
N ARG A 39 4.12 -13.39 3.01
CA ARG A 39 5.50 -13.84 2.93
C ARG A 39 6.40 -12.80 3.60
N GLU A 40 7.09 -13.19 4.66
CA GLU A 40 7.92 -12.28 5.48
C GLU A 40 8.95 -11.50 4.65
N ASP A 41 9.54 -12.11 3.63
CA ASP A 41 10.51 -11.44 2.73
C ASP A 41 9.89 -10.38 1.82
N ASN A 42 8.56 -10.29 1.69
CA ASN A 42 7.91 -9.35 0.77
C ASN A 42 7.58 -8.01 1.44
N TRP A 43 7.31 -8.01 2.74
CA TRP A 43 6.65 -6.90 3.43
C TRP A 43 7.44 -6.47 4.66
N PHE A 44 7.83 -5.19 4.71
CA PHE A 44 8.46 -4.62 5.91
C PHE A 44 7.43 -4.38 7.02
N PHE A 45 6.29 -3.79 6.68
CA PHE A 45 5.27 -3.38 7.65
C PHE A 45 3.87 -3.61 7.10
N TYR A 46 2.91 -3.92 7.97
CA TYR A 46 1.49 -3.99 7.64
C TYR A 46 0.59 -3.62 8.85
N PRO A 47 0.79 -2.45 9.49
CA PRO A 47 0.03 -2.08 10.68
C PRO A 47 -1.48 -2.05 10.38
N GLY A 48 -2.27 -2.59 11.31
CA GLY A 48 -3.72 -2.77 11.17
C GLY A 48 -4.15 -3.88 10.20
N GLY A 49 -3.21 -4.51 9.50
CA GLY A 49 -3.45 -5.59 8.55
C GLY A 49 -3.51 -6.96 9.21
N ASN A 50 -4.52 -7.74 8.88
CA ASN A 50 -4.66 -9.13 9.31
C ASN A 50 -5.06 -10.01 8.13
N ILE A 51 -4.59 -11.25 8.13
CA ILE A 51 -5.00 -12.23 7.12
C ILE A 51 -6.43 -12.68 7.41
N GLY A 52 -7.28 -12.62 6.39
CA GLY A 52 -8.67 -13.02 6.53
C GLY A 52 -9.44 -12.94 5.21
N LEU A 53 -10.75 -13.11 5.32
CA LEU A 53 -11.67 -13.05 4.18
C LEU A 53 -12.36 -11.69 4.17
N TYR A 54 -12.44 -11.06 3.00
CA TYR A 54 -13.23 -9.83 2.82
C TYR A 54 -13.99 -9.84 1.51
N CYS A 55 -15.29 -9.51 1.56
CA CYS A 55 -16.18 -9.49 0.40
C CYS A 55 -16.15 -10.75 -0.51
N PRO A 56 -16.09 -11.99 0.03
CA PRO A 56 -15.79 -13.20 -0.75
C PRO A 56 -16.92 -13.59 -1.73
N TYR A 57 -18.18 -13.25 -1.43
CA TYR A 57 -19.31 -13.59 -2.31
C TYR A 57 -19.30 -12.89 -3.67
N SER A 58 -18.39 -11.93 -3.87
CA SER A 58 -18.21 -11.19 -5.11
C SER A 58 -16.96 -11.61 -5.89
N SER A 59 -16.06 -12.39 -5.28
CA SER A 59 -14.89 -12.93 -5.97
C SER A 59 -15.38 -14.02 -6.94
N LYS A 60 -14.83 -14.03 -8.16
CA LYS A 60 -15.07 -15.10 -9.15
C LYS A 60 -14.02 -16.22 -9.04
N GLY A 61 -13.16 -16.17 -8.03
CA GLY A 61 -12.07 -17.10 -7.77
C GLY A 61 -12.55 -18.40 -7.14
N ALA A 62 -11.63 -19.33 -6.94
CA ALA A 62 -11.94 -20.54 -6.17
C ALA A 62 -12.12 -20.18 -4.68
N PRO A 63 -12.97 -20.88 -3.90
CA PRO A 63 -13.16 -20.61 -2.46
C PRO A 63 -11.88 -20.72 -1.60
N GLU A 64 -10.82 -21.30 -2.16
CA GLU A 64 -9.51 -21.49 -1.54
C GLU A 64 -8.58 -20.27 -1.76
N GLU A 65 -8.96 -19.31 -2.61
CA GLU A 65 -8.21 -18.08 -2.95
C GLU A 65 -8.81 -16.81 -2.30
N ASP A 66 -9.72 -16.95 -1.33
CA ASP A 66 -10.42 -15.81 -0.73
C ASP A 66 -9.64 -15.15 0.42
N SER A 67 -8.46 -15.68 0.77
CA SER A 67 -7.59 -15.10 1.81
C SER A 67 -6.90 -13.84 1.27
N ALA A 68 -6.93 -12.77 2.06
CA ALA A 68 -6.31 -11.50 1.70
C ALA A 68 -5.72 -10.82 2.92
N MET A 69 -4.87 -9.81 2.68
CA MET A 69 -4.53 -8.82 3.69
C MET A 69 -5.72 -7.88 3.89
N VAL A 70 -6.33 -7.89 5.08
CA VAL A 70 -7.55 -7.15 5.42
C VAL A 70 -7.26 -6.09 6.47
N PHE A 71 -7.69 -4.85 6.18
CA PHE A 71 -7.63 -3.71 7.11
C PHE A 71 -9.04 -3.38 7.56
N VAL A 72 -9.34 -3.61 8.85
CA VAL A 72 -10.66 -3.35 9.43
C VAL A 72 -10.67 -2.06 10.22
N SER A 73 -11.77 -1.31 10.14
CA SER A 73 -11.87 0.04 10.70
C SER A 73 -11.79 0.12 12.23
N ASN A 74 -11.96 -1.01 12.93
CA ASN A 74 -11.85 -1.08 14.39
C ASN A 74 -10.41 -1.27 14.89
N GLU A 75 -9.45 -1.58 14.03
CA GLU A 75 -8.03 -1.60 14.44
C GLU A 75 -7.54 -0.17 14.66
N VAL A 76 -6.87 0.04 15.80
CA VAL A 76 -6.36 1.36 16.19
C VAL A 76 -4.99 1.56 15.55
N GLY A 77 -4.75 2.77 15.05
CA GLY A 77 -3.45 3.18 14.53
C GLY A 77 -3.45 3.31 13.01
N GLU A 78 -2.28 3.10 12.41
CA GLU A 78 -2.08 3.19 10.97
C GLU A 78 -2.63 1.94 10.27
N HIS A 79 -3.25 2.14 9.10
CA HIS A 79 -3.69 1.06 8.19
C HIS A 79 -2.90 1.18 6.89
N SER A 80 -1.82 0.43 6.77
CA SER A 80 -0.95 0.45 5.60
C SER A 80 -0.28 -0.90 5.39
N ILE A 81 0.32 -1.09 4.21
CA ILE A 81 1.23 -2.21 3.93
C ILE A 81 2.38 -1.71 3.07
N THR A 82 3.59 -2.06 3.48
CA THR A 82 4.84 -1.57 2.90
C THR A 82 5.65 -2.75 2.39
N THR A 83 5.97 -2.76 1.10
CA THR A 83 6.87 -3.75 0.51
C THR A 83 8.29 -3.53 1.03
N ARG A 84 9.14 -4.56 0.93
CA ARG A 84 10.59 -4.34 0.89
C ARG A 84 10.99 -3.50 -0.32
N ASP A 85 12.25 -3.06 -0.35
CA ASP A 85 12.81 -2.38 -1.51
C ASP A 85 12.91 -3.32 -2.73
N LEU A 86 12.53 -2.81 -3.90
CA LEU A 86 12.50 -3.53 -5.18
C LEU A 86 13.23 -2.72 -6.24
N ASN A 87 14.07 -3.38 -7.03
CA ASN A 87 14.68 -2.76 -8.21
C ASN A 87 13.65 -2.75 -9.35
N VAL A 88 13.28 -1.56 -9.82
CA VAL A 88 12.22 -1.36 -10.81
C VAL A 88 12.76 -0.72 -12.09
N ASN A 89 12.11 -1.03 -13.22
CA ASN A 89 12.45 -0.44 -14.52
C ASN A 89 11.18 -0.13 -15.33
N GLU A 90 11.36 0.40 -16.54
CA GLU A 90 10.27 0.81 -17.43
C GLU A 90 9.30 -0.32 -17.81
N ASN A 91 9.74 -1.58 -17.73
CA ASN A 91 8.93 -2.76 -18.03
C ASN A 91 8.22 -3.32 -16.80
N THR A 92 8.46 -2.76 -15.61
CA THR A 92 7.81 -3.17 -14.37
C THR A 92 6.31 -2.84 -14.42
N ILE A 93 5.52 -3.77 -13.88
CA ILE A 93 4.09 -3.58 -13.61
C ILE A 93 3.81 -3.82 -12.13
N ILE A 94 2.85 -3.08 -11.59
CA ILE A 94 2.19 -3.43 -10.33
C ILE A 94 0.79 -3.89 -10.67
N GLN A 95 0.45 -5.11 -10.26
CA GLN A 95 -0.88 -5.69 -10.43
C GLN A 95 -1.36 -6.25 -9.09
N PHE A 96 -2.58 -5.90 -8.71
CA PHE A 96 -3.22 -6.41 -7.49
C PHE A 96 -4.73 -6.37 -7.65
N GLU A 97 -5.42 -7.08 -6.76
CA GLU A 97 -6.87 -6.99 -6.63
C GLU A 97 -7.22 -6.25 -5.33
N ILE A 98 -8.24 -5.39 -5.38
CA ILE A 98 -8.65 -4.57 -4.25
C ILE A 98 -10.17 -4.49 -4.16
N ASN A 99 -10.67 -4.46 -2.92
CA ASN A 99 -12.03 -4.06 -2.59
C ASN A 99 -11.98 -3.02 -1.48
N VAL A 100 -12.73 -1.92 -1.62
CA VAL A 100 -12.81 -0.86 -0.62
C VAL A 100 -14.27 -0.69 -0.20
N GLY A 101 -14.59 -1.15 1.01
CA GLY A 101 -15.91 -0.96 1.63
C GLY A 101 -16.98 -2.01 1.32
N CYS A 102 -16.76 -2.92 0.35
CA CYS A 102 -17.71 -3.98 -0.05
C CYS A 102 -19.16 -3.46 -0.20
N SER A 103 -19.30 -2.25 -0.74
CA SER A 103 -20.57 -1.55 -0.88
C SER A 103 -20.60 -0.77 -2.19
N THR A 104 -21.76 -0.23 -2.52
CA THR A 104 -21.94 0.77 -3.59
C THR A 104 -22.11 2.19 -3.03
N ASP A 105 -21.93 2.35 -1.72
CA ASP A 105 -22.09 3.63 -1.05
C ASP A 105 -20.81 4.45 -1.22
N SER A 106 -20.81 5.30 -2.26
CA SER A 106 -19.65 6.11 -2.63
C SER A 106 -19.25 7.05 -1.49
N SER A 107 -17.98 7.02 -1.11
CA SER A 107 -17.42 7.94 -0.11
C SER A 107 -16.05 8.43 -0.53
N SER A 108 -15.78 9.72 -0.29
CA SER A 108 -14.45 10.32 -0.43
C SER A 108 -13.61 10.22 0.84
N ALA A 109 -14.18 9.72 1.94
CA ALA A 109 -13.46 9.54 3.19
C ALA A 109 -12.50 8.34 3.09
N ASP A 110 -11.32 8.50 3.68
CA ASP A 110 -10.32 7.46 3.91
C ASP A 110 -10.04 6.54 2.71
N PRO A 111 -9.71 7.08 1.51
CA PRO A 111 -9.38 6.25 0.36
C PRO A 111 -8.03 5.57 0.53
N VAL A 112 -7.89 4.38 -0.07
CA VAL A 112 -6.59 3.69 -0.15
C VAL A 112 -5.75 4.37 -1.23
N ARG A 113 -4.50 4.73 -0.91
CA ARG A 113 -3.55 5.31 -1.86
C ARG A 113 -2.43 4.31 -2.12
N LEU A 114 -2.10 4.11 -3.39
CA LEU A 114 -0.89 3.39 -3.79
C LEU A 114 0.22 4.40 -4.05
N GLU A 115 1.28 4.30 -3.25
CA GLU A 115 2.38 5.26 -3.16
C GLU A 115 3.73 4.55 -3.36
N PHE A 116 4.78 5.32 -3.63
CA PHE A 116 6.17 4.86 -3.70
C PHE A 116 7.10 5.81 -2.96
N SER A 117 8.27 5.28 -2.58
CA SER A 117 9.37 6.00 -1.95
C SER A 117 10.65 5.79 -2.78
N ARG A 118 11.55 6.78 -2.77
CA ARG A 118 12.91 6.69 -3.36
C ARG A 118 14.02 6.87 -2.31
N ASP A 119 13.65 6.97 -1.05
CA ASP A 119 14.52 7.30 0.09
C ASP A 119 14.22 6.40 1.30
N PHE A 120 13.95 5.12 1.03
CA PHE A 120 13.78 4.06 2.03
C PHE A 120 12.64 4.33 3.04
N GLY A 121 11.55 4.94 2.56
CA GLY A 121 10.33 5.17 3.33
C GLY A 121 10.28 6.51 4.05
N ALA A 122 11.29 7.38 3.85
CA ALA A 122 11.30 8.71 4.46
C ALA A 122 10.28 9.66 3.81
N THR A 123 10.07 9.57 2.49
CA THR A 123 9.04 10.33 1.78
C THR A 123 8.23 9.46 0.82
N TRP A 124 6.94 9.78 0.71
CA TRP A 124 5.97 9.02 -0.08
C TRP A 124 5.28 9.90 -1.12
N HIS A 125 5.08 9.34 -2.31
CA HIS A 125 4.42 10.00 -3.43
C HIS A 125 3.41 9.05 -4.09
N LEU A 126 2.28 9.58 -4.57
CA LEU A 126 1.35 8.79 -5.38
C LEU A 126 2.06 8.18 -6.60
N LEU A 127 1.84 6.88 -6.82
CA LEU A 127 2.40 6.18 -7.97
C LEU A 127 1.89 6.75 -9.29
N LEU A 128 0.58 6.98 -9.39
CA LEU A 128 -0.05 7.68 -10.52
C LEU A 128 -0.66 9.00 -10.02
N PRO A 129 -0.22 10.16 -10.54
CA PRO A 129 -0.91 11.42 -10.30
C PRO A 129 -2.25 11.46 -11.03
N LEU A 130 -3.16 12.32 -10.57
CA LEU A 130 -4.39 12.62 -11.33
C LEU A 130 -4.01 13.40 -12.59
N CYS A 131 -4.33 12.84 -13.76
CA CYS A 131 -4.10 13.49 -15.04
C CYS A 131 -5.44 13.87 -15.68
N TYR A 132 -5.81 15.15 -15.53
CA TYR A 132 -7.03 15.72 -16.10
C TYR A 132 -6.78 17.13 -16.64
N HIS A 133 -7.39 17.46 -17.79
CA HIS A 133 -7.29 18.79 -18.41
C HIS A 133 -8.21 19.79 -17.71
N SER A 134 -7.85 20.25 -16.51
CA SER A 134 -8.43 21.46 -15.91
C SER A 134 -7.36 22.22 -15.11
N GLY A 135 -6.64 23.13 -15.79
CA GLY A 135 -5.80 24.15 -15.15
C GLY A 135 -4.35 24.19 -15.65
N SER A 136 -3.70 25.35 -15.48
CA SER A 136 -2.32 25.67 -15.93
C SER A 136 -1.20 24.90 -15.21
N HIS A 137 -1.55 23.89 -14.42
CA HIS A 137 -0.64 23.05 -13.65
C HIS A 137 -0.82 21.59 -14.05
N ILE A 138 -0.42 21.28 -15.29
CA ILE A 138 -0.26 19.89 -15.72
C ILE A 138 0.97 19.36 -14.97
N SER A 139 0.79 18.33 -14.14
CA SER A 139 1.93 17.62 -13.57
C SER A 139 2.86 17.19 -14.70
N SER A 140 4.17 17.40 -14.56
CA SER A 140 5.15 17.03 -15.61
C SER A 140 5.17 15.53 -15.91
N LEU A 141 4.54 14.70 -15.07
CA LEU A 141 4.36 13.27 -15.25
C LEU A 141 3.09 12.90 -16.03
N CYS A 142 2.20 13.86 -16.30
CA CYS A 142 1.01 13.62 -17.10
C CYS A 142 1.33 13.70 -18.59
N SER A 143 0.94 12.66 -19.33
CA SER A 143 0.93 12.67 -20.79
C SER A 143 -0.37 13.30 -21.33
N THR A 144 -0.66 13.13 -22.62
CA THR A 144 -1.95 13.54 -23.22
C THR A 144 -3.13 12.69 -22.76
N GLU A 145 -2.87 11.53 -22.15
CA GLU A 145 -3.89 10.59 -21.70
C GLU A 145 -4.49 11.01 -20.35
N HIS A 146 -5.82 11.02 -20.26
CA HIS A 146 -6.52 11.26 -19.00
C HIS A 146 -6.63 9.96 -18.21
N HIS A 147 -6.27 10.01 -16.93
CA HIS A 147 -6.47 8.89 -16.01
C HIS A 147 -6.66 9.38 -14.58
N PRO A 148 -7.39 8.63 -13.74
CA PRO A 148 -7.45 8.91 -12.31
C PRO A 148 -6.06 8.73 -11.65
N SER A 149 -5.92 9.22 -10.42
CA SER A 149 -4.76 8.91 -9.59
C SER A 149 -4.80 7.45 -9.11
N SER A 150 -3.68 6.95 -8.57
CA SER A 150 -3.60 5.67 -7.86
C SER A 150 -4.26 5.78 -6.46
N THR A 151 -5.54 6.15 -6.46
CA THR A 151 -6.35 6.38 -5.26
C THR A 151 -7.69 5.65 -5.42
N TYR A 152 -8.03 4.83 -4.44
CA TYR A 152 -9.12 3.87 -4.50
C TYR A 152 -10.17 4.19 -3.45
N TYR A 153 -11.33 4.65 -3.90
CA TYR A 153 -12.43 5.10 -3.05
C TYR A 153 -13.43 3.99 -2.75
N ALA A 154 -14.01 4.06 -1.55
CA ALA A 154 -15.13 3.20 -1.16
C ALA A 154 -16.35 3.43 -2.06
N GLY A 155 -17.14 2.37 -2.27
CA GLY A 155 -18.39 2.45 -3.02
C GLY A 155 -18.24 2.54 -4.54
N THR A 156 -17.02 2.43 -5.07
CA THR A 156 -16.78 2.46 -6.53
C THR A 156 -17.31 1.18 -7.20
N MET A 157 -17.17 0.04 -6.54
CA MET A 157 -17.65 -1.28 -6.99
C MET A 157 -18.01 -2.13 -5.77
N GLN A 158 -19.05 -2.96 -5.89
CA GLN A 158 -19.47 -3.87 -4.82
C GLN A 158 -18.47 -5.02 -4.61
N GLY A 159 -17.78 -5.44 -5.69
CA GLY A 159 -16.88 -6.57 -5.67
C GLY A 159 -15.41 -6.22 -5.88
N TRP A 160 -14.56 -7.25 -5.77
CA TRP A 160 -13.14 -7.16 -6.06
C TRP A 160 -12.89 -6.69 -7.49
N ARG A 161 -11.87 -5.85 -7.66
CA ARG A 161 -11.40 -5.40 -8.97
C ARG A 161 -9.89 -5.50 -9.06
N ARG A 162 -9.41 -5.81 -10.27
CA ARG A 162 -7.99 -5.85 -10.58
C ARG A 162 -7.51 -4.49 -11.10
N GLU A 163 -6.45 -3.99 -10.50
CA GLU A 163 -5.73 -2.78 -10.90
C GLU A 163 -4.39 -3.18 -11.54
N VAL A 164 -3.99 -2.48 -12.59
CA VAL A 164 -2.69 -2.69 -13.26
C VAL A 164 -2.06 -1.33 -13.57
N VAL A 165 -0.85 -1.10 -13.07
CA VAL A 165 -0.08 0.13 -13.29
C VAL A 165 1.25 -0.21 -13.97
N HIS A 166 1.51 0.43 -15.11
CA HIS A 166 2.75 0.25 -15.90
C HIS A 166 3.76 1.38 -15.62
N PHE A 167 5.01 1.03 -15.36
CA PHE A 167 6.04 2.00 -14.96
C PHE A 167 6.62 2.81 -16.11
N GLY A 168 6.48 2.35 -17.36
CA GLY A 168 7.07 2.99 -18.54
C GLY A 168 6.68 4.46 -18.76
N LYS A 169 5.59 4.94 -18.15
CA LYS A 169 5.16 6.35 -18.21
C LYS A 169 5.52 7.17 -16.96
N LEU A 170 6.05 6.54 -15.92
CA LEU A 170 6.25 7.16 -14.59
C LEU A 170 7.67 7.67 -14.35
N HIS A 171 8.60 7.41 -15.27
CA HIS A 171 10.03 7.74 -15.12
C HIS A 171 10.60 7.25 -13.77
N LEU A 172 10.18 6.04 -13.36
CA LEU A 172 10.67 5.32 -12.18
C LEU A 172 11.71 4.29 -12.63
N CYS A 173 12.96 4.47 -12.20
CA CYS A 173 14.04 3.50 -12.36
C CYS A 173 14.99 3.58 -11.15
N GLY A 174 15.55 2.44 -10.76
CA GLY A 174 16.40 2.31 -9.58
C GLY A 174 16.39 0.87 -9.10
#